data_AF-A0A924VFG8-F1
#
_entry.id   AF-A0A924VFG8-F1
#
_cell.length_a   1.000
_cell.length_b   1.000
_cell.length_c   1.000
_cell.angle_alpha   90.00
_cell.angle_beta   90.00
_cell.angle_gamma   90.00
#
_symmetry.space_group_name_H-M   'P 1'
#
loop_
_entity.id
_entity.type
_entity.pdbx_description
1 polymer ?
#
loop_
_entity_poly.entity_id
_entity_poly.type
_entity_poly.pdbx_seq_one_letter_code
_entity_poly.pdbx_strand_id
1 'polypeptide(L)'
;MKYNQSPILLILYLLSLVACNNSSNIKSGNSPASSKKLNVLSNNSFQQTIDGKKTDLYVLKNKNNLEASFTNYGARIISLLVPDKEGKFTDVVVGFSSVGQYLASPDPYFGATIGRFGNRIAKGKFTLDNKSYTLFTNNGLNTLHGGKKGFQAVVWNAQQIDGHTIEFTYLSKDMEEGYPGNLDVKVVYTLTDDNELKIDYESITDKNTIVNLTNHAFFNLNGEGSGN
;
A
#
# COMPACT_ATOMS: atom_id res chain seq x y z
N MET A 1 49.55 -16.07 -58.94
CA MET A 1 48.65 -16.05 -60.11
C MET A 1 47.73 -14.84 -60.00
N LYS A 2 47.93 -13.89 -60.92
CA LYS A 2 47.08 -12.77 -61.43
C LYS A 2 46.12 -12.07 -60.43
N TYR A 3 46.42 -10.90 -59.87
CA TYR A 3 46.47 -9.50 -60.40
C TYR A 3 45.15 -8.91 -60.92
N ASN A 4 44.74 -7.78 -60.30
CA ASN A 4 44.32 -6.46 -60.87
C ASN A 4 43.11 -5.86 -60.13
N GLN A 5 42.97 -4.55 -59.90
CA GLN A 5 43.82 -3.36 -60.03
C GLN A 5 43.07 -2.21 -59.31
N SER A 6 43.80 -1.27 -58.71
CA SER A 6 43.31 0.04 -58.23
C SER A 6 43.09 0.99 -59.45
N PRO A 7 42.36 2.13 -59.38
CA PRO A 7 42.85 3.29 -58.61
C PRO A 7 41.78 4.27 -58.05
N ILE A 8 42.33 5.22 -57.30
CA ILE A 8 41.82 6.45 -56.67
C ILE A 8 41.05 7.37 -57.63
N LEU A 9 39.99 8.02 -57.14
CA LEU A 9 39.66 9.40 -57.55
C LEU A 9 38.93 10.19 -56.44
N LEU A 10 39.59 11.26 -56.01
CA LEU A 10 39.07 12.32 -55.13
C LEU A 10 38.29 13.32 -56.01
N ILE A 11 37.03 13.63 -55.69
CA ILE A 11 36.35 14.84 -56.20
C ILE A 11 35.64 15.53 -55.03
N LEU A 12 36.15 16.71 -54.69
CA LEU A 12 35.48 17.76 -53.94
C LEU A 12 34.52 18.48 -54.90
N TYR A 13 33.25 18.68 -54.53
CA TYR A 13 32.46 19.77 -55.10
C TYR A 13 31.52 20.41 -54.08
N LEU A 14 31.47 21.74 -54.21
CA LEU A 14 30.94 22.76 -53.32
C LEU A 14 29.40 22.87 -53.35
N LEU A 15 28.88 23.41 -52.23
CA LEU A 15 27.61 24.09 -51.96
C LEU A 15 26.58 24.28 -53.10
N SER A 16 25.33 23.94 -52.77
CA SER A 16 24.20 24.85 -53.01
C SER A 16 23.22 24.83 -51.83
N LEU A 17 22.88 26.03 -51.37
CA LEU A 17 21.86 26.34 -50.37
C LEU A 17 20.47 26.05 -50.95
N VAL A 18 19.66 25.25 -50.24
CA VAL A 18 18.21 25.42 -50.27
C VAL A 18 17.68 25.34 -48.84
N ALA A 19 17.34 26.50 -48.31
CA ALA A 19 16.53 26.64 -47.12
C ALA A 19 15.09 26.26 -47.46
N CYS A 20 14.53 25.30 -46.72
CA CYS A 20 13.09 25.22 -46.47
C CYS A 20 12.90 25.01 -44.97
N ASN A 21 12.47 26.11 -44.36
CA ASN A 21 12.02 26.25 -42.99
C ASN A 21 10.79 25.37 -42.78
N ASN A 22 10.83 24.41 -41.86
CA ASN A 22 9.61 23.83 -41.31
C ASN A 22 9.81 23.51 -39.83
N SER A 23 9.40 24.47 -39.00
CA SER A 23 9.31 24.34 -37.55
C SER A 23 8.23 23.31 -37.19
N SER A 24 8.62 22.04 -37.12
CA SER A 24 7.83 21.06 -36.38
C SER A 24 8.12 21.21 -34.90
N ASN A 25 7.25 21.97 -34.24
CA ASN A 25 7.06 22.00 -32.79
C ASN A 25 6.94 20.56 -32.25
N ILE A 26 8.04 19.98 -31.78
CA ILE A 26 7.97 18.85 -30.84
C ILE A 26 7.63 19.47 -29.49
N LYS A 27 6.33 19.58 -29.24
CA LYS A 27 5.81 19.88 -27.90
C LYS A 27 6.35 18.79 -26.97
N SER A 28 7.24 19.17 -26.06
CA SER A 28 7.43 18.41 -24.84
C SER A 28 6.08 18.44 -24.12
N GLY A 29 5.35 17.33 -24.20
CA GLY A 29 4.21 17.11 -23.34
C GLY A 29 4.72 17.04 -21.92
N ASN A 30 4.77 18.18 -21.23
CA ASN A 30 4.60 18.21 -19.79
C ASN A 30 3.23 17.57 -19.54
N SER A 31 3.21 16.28 -19.24
CA SER A 31 2.10 15.70 -18.51
C SER A 31 2.00 16.52 -17.23
N PRO A 32 0.93 17.30 -17.03
CA PRO A 32 0.79 18.00 -15.78
C PRO A 32 0.66 16.93 -14.70
N ALA A 33 1.59 16.95 -13.74
CA ALA A 33 1.37 16.33 -12.45
C ALA A 33 -0.04 16.74 -12.02
N SER A 34 -0.94 15.76 -11.97
CA SER A 34 -2.32 15.98 -11.59
C SER A 34 -2.29 16.52 -10.17
N SER A 35 -2.48 17.83 -10.03
CA SER A 35 -2.82 18.47 -8.77
C SER A 35 -4.23 17.99 -8.42
N LYS A 36 -4.30 16.76 -7.90
CA LYS A 36 -5.53 16.17 -7.43
C LYS A 36 -5.99 17.02 -6.24
N LYS A 37 -7.08 17.76 -6.47
CA LYS A 37 -7.94 18.33 -5.43
C LYS A 37 -8.10 17.25 -4.34
N LEU A 38 -8.01 17.61 -3.05
CA LEU A 38 -8.26 16.72 -1.91
C LEU A 38 -9.43 15.80 -2.27
N ASN A 39 -9.16 14.52 -2.57
CA ASN A 39 -10.24 13.64 -3.02
C ASN A 39 -11.03 13.29 -1.78
N VAL A 40 -12.21 13.89 -1.66
CA VAL A 40 -13.20 13.39 -0.71
C VAL A 40 -13.46 11.93 -1.10
N LEU A 41 -13.04 11.00 -0.24
CA LEU A 41 -13.25 9.58 -0.46
C LEU A 41 -14.75 9.30 -0.45
N SER A 42 -15.23 8.59 -1.47
CA SER A 42 -16.65 8.22 -1.57
C SER A 42 -16.91 6.94 -0.80
N ASN A 43 -17.83 6.98 0.16
CA ASN A 43 -18.21 5.81 0.95
C ASN A 43 -18.56 4.59 0.07
N ASN A 44 -19.34 4.81 -1.00
CA ASN A 44 -19.77 3.75 -1.92
C ASN A 44 -18.60 3.05 -2.63
N SER A 45 -17.45 3.73 -2.80
CA SER A 45 -16.26 3.13 -3.41
C SER A 45 -15.55 2.13 -2.49
N PHE A 46 -15.90 2.12 -1.20
CA PHE A 46 -15.36 1.18 -0.22
C PHE A 46 -16.38 0.11 0.20
N GLN A 47 -17.59 0.12 -0.35
CA GLN A 47 -18.62 -0.87 -0.07
C GLN A 47 -18.62 -2.02 -1.08
N GLN A 48 -18.23 -3.20 -0.63
CA GLN A 48 -18.25 -4.44 -1.40
C GLN A 48 -18.50 -5.63 -0.46
N THR A 49 -18.94 -6.77 -1.00
CA THR A 49 -18.94 -8.04 -0.27
C THR A 49 -17.74 -8.87 -0.71
N ILE A 50 -16.88 -9.24 0.25
CA ILE A 50 -15.70 -10.10 0.06
C ILE A 50 -15.83 -11.25 1.05
N ASP A 51 -15.83 -12.49 0.54
CA ASP A 51 -15.98 -13.72 1.34
C ASP A 51 -17.19 -13.68 2.30
N GLY A 52 -18.29 -13.10 1.83
CA GLY A 52 -19.53 -12.99 2.62
C GLY A 52 -19.53 -11.88 3.67
N LYS A 53 -18.47 -11.09 3.80
CA LYS A 53 -18.38 -9.93 4.69
C LYS A 53 -18.44 -8.62 3.91
N LYS A 54 -19.09 -7.61 4.47
CA LYS A 54 -19.16 -6.27 3.89
C LYS A 54 -17.92 -5.45 4.24
N THR A 55 -17.45 -4.65 3.30
CA THR A 55 -16.45 -3.61 3.52
C THR A 55 -17.11 -2.24 3.62
N ASP A 56 -16.47 -1.28 4.29
CA ASP A 56 -16.93 0.10 4.38
C ASP A 56 -15.75 1.09 4.53
N LEU A 57 -16.08 2.38 4.52
CA LEU A 57 -15.19 3.50 4.83
C LEU A 57 -15.50 4.04 6.23
N TYR A 58 -14.47 4.32 7.01
CA TYR A 58 -14.57 4.90 8.36
C TYR A 58 -13.70 6.14 8.42
N VAL A 59 -14.22 7.23 8.96
CA VAL A 59 -13.50 8.51 9.04
C VAL A 59 -13.46 8.95 10.49
N LEU A 60 -12.24 9.26 10.95
CA LEU A 60 -11.96 9.82 12.26
C LEU A 60 -11.52 11.27 12.09
N LYS A 61 -11.92 12.13 13.03
CA LYS A 61 -11.52 13.54 13.05
C LYS A 61 -11.32 14.03 14.48
N ASN A 62 -10.19 14.68 14.74
CA ASN A 62 -9.90 15.28 16.06
C ASN A 62 -10.33 16.76 16.14
N LYS A 63 -10.14 17.39 17.31
CA LYS A 63 -10.49 18.81 17.53
C LYS A 63 -9.76 19.81 16.62
N ASN A 64 -8.58 19.44 16.11
CA ASN A 64 -7.74 20.30 15.25
C ASN A 64 -8.01 20.09 13.76
N ASN A 65 -9.05 19.32 13.42
CA ASN A 65 -9.39 18.91 12.06
C ASN A 65 -8.39 17.97 11.38
N LEU A 66 -7.47 17.34 12.12
CA LEU A 66 -6.74 16.18 11.61
C LEU A 66 -7.75 15.08 11.27
N GLU A 67 -7.67 14.53 10.07
CA GLU A 67 -8.63 13.54 9.58
C GLU A 67 -7.88 12.30 9.08
N ALA A 68 -8.34 11.13 9.50
CA ALA A 68 -7.82 9.85 9.04
C ALA A 68 -8.97 8.97 8.55
N SER A 69 -8.78 8.37 7.39
CA SER A 69 -9.76 7.45 6.81
C SER A 69 -9.24 6.03 6.84
N PHE A 70 -10.16 5.08 7.02
CA PHE A 70 -9.87 3.66 7.15
C PHE A 70 -10.85 2.81 6.36
N THR A 71 -10.46 1.58 6.03
CA THR A 71 -11.38 0.53 5.59
C THR A 71 -11.13 -0.76 6.37
N ASN A 72 -12.19 -1.51 6.64
CA ASN A 72 -12.11 -2.78 7.33
C ASN A 72 -11.57 -3.93 6.44
N TYR A 73 -11.39 -3.72 5.14
CA TYR A 73 -10.58 -4.63 4.32
C TYR A 73 -9.09 -4.44 4.65
N GLY A 74 -8.52 -5.39 5.39
CA GLY A 74 -7.14 -5.35 5.86
C GLY A 74 -6.87 -4.39 7.02
N ALA A 75 -7.93 -3.88 7.69
CA ALA A 75 -7.84 -2.88 8.76
C ALA A 75 -6.85 -1.75 8.40
N ARG A 76 -7.09 -1.16 7.23
CA ARG A 76 -6.17 -0.24 6.54
C ARG A 76 -6.42 1.19 6.95
N ILE A 77 -5.34 1.95 7.17
CA ILE A 77 -5.38 3.40 6.97
C ILE A 77 -5.25 3.68 5.47
N ILE A 78 -6.09 4.54 4.93
CA ILE A 78 -6.15 4.83 3.49
C ILE A 78 -5.92 6.30 3.16
N SER A 79 -5.99 7.19 4.16
CA SER A 79 -5.74 8.63 4.05
C SER A 79 -5.41 9.19 5.44
N LEU A 80 -4.51 10.18 5.49
CA LEU A 80 -4.22 10.98 6.68
C LEU A 80 -3.98 12.43 6.27
N LEU A 81 -4.96 13.29 6.50
CA LEU A 81 -4.92 14.71 6.18
C LEU A 81 -4.28 15.48 7.33
N VAL A 82 -3.05 15.95 7.13
CA VAL A 82 -2.29 16.74 8.12
C VAL A 82 -2.15 18.20 7.65
N PRO A 83 -2.24 19.20 8.53
CA PRO A 83 -1.94 20.58 8.18
C PRO A 83 -0.44 20.82 8.05
N ASP A 84 -0.02 21.58 7.05
CA ASP A 84 1.33 22.13 6.97
C ASP A 84 1.49 23.40 7.83
N LYS A 85 2.66 24.03 7.76
CA LYS A 85 2.98 25.26 8.51
C LYS A 85 2.08 26.47 8.16
N GLU A 86 1.39 26.42 7.02
CA GLU A 86 0.47 27.46 6.54
C GLU A 86 -1.01 27.06 6.80
N GLY A 87 -1.23 25.92 7.46
CA GLY A 87 -2.57 25.39 7.77
C GLY A 87 -3.23 24.68 6.58
N LYS A 88 -2.51 24.46 5.48
CA LYS A 88 -3.04 23.73 4.33
C LYS A 88 -2.96 22.24 4.59
N PHE A 89 -4.09 21.55 4.48
CA PHE A 89 -4.16 20.10 4.64
C PHE A 89 -3.62 19.35 3.42
N THR A 90 -2.80 18.36 3.69
CA THR A 90 -2.19 17.46 2.70
C THR A 90 -2.40 16.01 3.13
N ASP A 91 -2.82 15.16 2.20
CA ASP A 91 -2.88 13.72 2.46
C ASP A 91 -1.48 13.13 2.38
N VAL A 92 -0.97 12.66 3.52
CA VAL A 92 0.39 12.15 3.63
C VAL A 92 0.46 10.62 3.60
N VAL A 93 -0.66 9.92 3.50
CA VAL A 93 -0.69 8.46 3.33
C VAL A 93 -0.92 8.11 1.87
N VAL A 94 -0.11 7.21 1.32
CA VAL A 94 -0.32 6.66 -0.03
C VAL A 94 -1.35 5.55 0.03
N GLY A 95 -2.40 5.66 -0.77
CA GLY A 95 -3.52 4.73 -0.76
C GLY A 95 -4.22 4.60 -2.11
N PHE A 96 -5.42 4.03 -2.07
CA PHE A 96 -6.30 3.91 -3.22
C PHE A 96 -7.69 4.44 -2.88
N SER A 97 -8.42 4.86 -3.91
CA SER A 97 -9.75 5.47 -3.80
C SER A 97 -10.92 4.46 -3.74
N SER A 98 -10.66 3.15 -3.78
CA SER A 98 -11.70 2.13 -3.66
C SER A 98 -11.15 0.79 -3.16
N VAL A 99 -11.99 -0.03 -2.52
CA VAL A 99 -11.64 -1.42 -2.15
C VAL A 99 -11.29 -2.26 -3.37
N GLY A 100 -11.96 -2.04 -4.50
CA GLY A 100 -11.64 -2.70 -5.76
C GLY A 100 -10.20 -2.44 -6.25
N GLN A 101 -9.67 -1.23 -6.04
CA GLN A 101 -8.27 -0.92 -6.36
C GLN A 101 -7.29 -1.64 -5.41
N TYR A 102 -7.58 -1.73 -4.11
CA TYR A 102 -6.78 -2.54 -3.18
C TYR A 102 -6.76 -4.02 -3.57
N LEU A 103 -7.89 -4.56 -4.03
CA LEU A 103 -7.99 -5.95 -4.51
C LEU A 103 -7.20 -6.19 -5.80
N ALA A 104 -7.18 -5.21 -6.70
CA ALA A 104 -6.48 -5.30 -7.98
C ALA A 104 -4.99 -4.93 -7.90
N SER A 105 -4.55 -4.36 -6.77
CA SER A 105 -3.17 -3.88 -6.62
C SER A 105 -2.16 -5.04 -6.66
N PRO A 106 -1.06 -4.91 -7.42
CA PRO A 106 0.04 -5.87 -7.37
C PRO A 106 0.78 -5.85 -6.03
N ASP A 107 0.73 -4.72 -5.30
CA ASP A 107 1.24 -4.59 -3.95
C ASP A 107 0.05 -4.49 -2.97
N PRO A 108 -0.23 -5.56 -2.19
CA PRO A 108 -1.38 -5.59 -1.32
C PRO A 108 -1.13 -4.90 0.04
N TYR A 109 0.02 -4.26 0.28
CA TYR A 109 0.40 -3.86 1.64
C TYR A 109 0.05 -2.41 2.01
N PHE A 110 -0.22 -1.52 1.04
CA PHE A 110 -0.52 -0.10 1.28
C PHE A 110 -1.51 0.12 2.45
N GLY A 111 -0.98 0.67 3.55
CA GLY A 111 -1.76 1.07 4.73
C GLY A 111 -2.31 -0.09 5.58
N ALA A 112 -2.06 -1.35 5.22
CA ALA A 112 -2.67 -2.51 5.88
C ALA A 112 -2.08 -2.84 7.24
N THR A 113 -2.93 -3.45 8.06
CA THR A 113 -2.49 -4.28 9.17
C THR A 113 -1.87 -5.57 8.62
N ILE A 114 -0.66 -5.88 9.06
CA ILE A 114 0.13 -7.03 8.63
C ILE A 114 0.19 -8.06 9.74
N GLY A 115 -0.04 -9.33 9.38
CA GLY A 115 0.07 -10.47 10.28
C GLY A 115 -0.35 -11.78 9.59
N ARG A 116 -0.22 -12.94 10.24
CA ARG A 116 0.16 -13.13 11.65
C ARG A 116 1.63 -12.79 11.98
N PHE A 117 2.50 -12.82 10.97
CA PHE A 117 3.92 -12.44 11.13
C PHE A 117 4.34 -11.45 10.05
N GLY A 118 4.70 -10.23 10.46
CA GLY A 118 5.27 -9.20 9.61
C GLY A 118 6.70 -9.53 9.18
N ASN A 119 7.03 -9.13 7.95
CA ASN A 119 8.30 -9.43 7.29
C ASN A 119 8.45 -10.92 6.94
N ARG A 120 9.70 -11.42 6.85
CA ARG A 120 10.04 -12.71 6.24
C ARG A 120 10.28 -13.81 7.25
N ILE A 121 9.80 -15.01 6.93
CA ILE A 121 10.23 -16.27 7.54
C ILE A 121 10.98 -17.08 6.49
N ALA A 122 12.25 -17.36 6.78
CA ALA A 122 13.16 -18.03 5.86
C ALA A 122 12.63 -19.41 5.47
N LYS A 123 12.65 -19.72 4.17
CA LYS A 123 12.20 -21.02 3.62
C LYS A 123 10.73 -21.36 3.94
N GLY A 124 9.95 -20.39 4.43
CA GLY A 124 8.59 -20.58 4.92
C GLY A 124 8.50 -21.60 6.05
N LYS A 125 9.53 -21.74 6.89
CA LYS A 125 9.59 -22.76 7.94
C LYS A 125 10.03 -22.17 9.26
N PHE A 126 9.40 -22.64 10.33
CA PHE A 126 9.84 -22.38 11.69
C PHE A 126 9.58 -23.62 12.56
N THR A 127 10.25 -23.68 13.71
CA THR A 127 10.02 -24.71 14.72
C THR A 127 9.50 -24.06 15.98
N LEU A 128 8.47 -24.64 16.58
CA LEU A 128 7.89 -24.20 17.84
C LEU A 128 7.55 -25.45 18.66
N ASP A 129 7.97 -25.49 19.92
CA ASP A 129 7.77 -26.64 20.82
C ASP A 129 8.19 -27.99 20.18
N ASN A 130 9.36 -28.02 19.54
CA ASN A 130 9.91 -29.17 18.80
C ASN A 130 9.06 -29.67 17.62
N LYS A 131 8.05 -28.91 17.19
CA LYS A 131 7.24 -29.20 16.01
C LYS A 131 7.60 -28.25 14.86
N SER A 132 7.82 -28.82 13.68
CA SER A 132 8.06 -28.08 12.45
C SER A 132 6.75 -27.62 11.81
N TYR A 133 6.69 -26.35 11.44
CA TYR A 133 5.58 -25.74 10.71
C TYR A 133 6.08 -25.28 9.34
N THR A 134 5.25 -25.48 8.31
CA THR A 134 5.52 -25.01 6.94
C THR A 134 4.42 -24.05 6.53
N LEU A 135 4.83 -22.88 6.07
CA LEU A 135 4.02 -21.74 5.66
C LEU A 135 4.08 -21.59 4.14
N PHE A 136 3.11 -20.87 3.58
CA PHE A 136 3.11 -20.59 2.14
C PHE A 136 4.25 -19.63 1.76
N THR A 137 5.06 -20.00 0.76
CA THR A 137 6.17 -19.18 0.27
C THR A 137 5.72 -18.24 -0.85
N ASN A 138 5.32 -17.03 -0.49
CA ASN A 138 4.88 -15.96 -1.41
C ASN A 138 6.00 -14.98 -1.80
N ASN A 139 7.23 -15.16 -1.31
CA ASN A 139 8.37 -14.30 -1.65
C ASN A 139 9.63 -15.12 -1.91
N GLY A 140 9.74 -15.66 -3.12
CA GLY A 140 10.80 -16.60 -3.48
C GLY A 140 10.70 -17.86 -2.62
N LEU A 141 11.78 -18.20 -1.92
CA LEU A 141 11.76 -19.31 -0.96
C LEU A 141 11.13 -18.95 0.39
N ASN A 142 10.81 -17.68 0.64
CA ASN A 142 10.39 -17.22 1.96
C ASN A 142 8.87 -17.01 2.04
N THR A 143 8.34 -17.08 3.25
CA THR A 143 7.02 -16.50 3.58
C THR A 143 7.22 -15.04 3.93
N LEU A 144 6.35 -14.17 3.44
CA LEU A 144 6.34 -12.73 3.66
C LEU A 144 4.96 -12.30 4.16
N HIS A 145 4.93 -11.45 5.18
CA HIS A 145 3.73 -10.73 5.63
C HIS A 145 2.52 -11.66 5.85
N GLY A 146 2.74 -12.73 6.62
CA GLY A 146 1.67 -13.66 6.99
C GLY A 146 1.28 -14.69 5.93
N GLY A 147 1.77 -14.62 4.69
CA GLY A 147 1.51 -15.63 3.66
C GLY A 147 0.61 -15.16 2.52
N LYS A 148 -0.10 -16.09 1.88
CA LYS A 148 -0.88 -15.84 0.66
C LYS A 148 -2.04 -14.89 0.90
N LYS A 149 -2.83 -15.17 1.95
CA LYS A 149 -3.96 -14.37 2.41
C LYS A 149 -3.76 -13.97 3.86
N GLY A 150 -2.67 -13.23 4.11
CA GLY A 150 -2.40 -12.62 5.41
C GLY A 150 -3.45 -11.56 5.80
N PHE A 151 -3.24 -10.92 6.95
CA PHE A 151 -4.20 -9.99 7.55
C PHE A 151 -4.57 -8.79 6.67
N GLN A 152 -3.73 -8.42 5.70
CA GLN A 152 -4.01 -7.40 4.71
C GLN A 152 -5.14 -7.77 3.73
N ALA A 153 -5.44 -9.07 3.58
CA ALA A 153 -6.31 -9.61 2.54
C ALA A 153 -7.62 -10.21 3.09
N VAL A 154 -7.98 -9.89 4.34
CA VAL A 154 -9.21 -10.33 4.99
C VAL A 154 -10.09 -9.15 5.36
N VAL A 155 -11.40 -9.38 5.49
CA VAL A 155 -12.32 -8.39 6.01
C VAL A 155 -12.42 -8.52 7.53
N TRP A 156 -11.97 -7.49 8.21
CA TRP A 156 -12.03 -7.33 9.66
C TRP A 156 -13.45 -6.92 10.08
N ASN A 157 -13.84 -7.31 11.29
CA ASN A 157 -14.98 -6.67 11.93
C ASN A 157 -14.54 -5.28 12.38
N ALA A 158 -15.40 -4.28 12.21
CA ALA A 158 -15.07 -2.90 12.53
C ALA A 158 -16.14 -2.28 13.42
N GLN A 159 -15.72 -1.57 14.46
CA GLN A 159 -16.58 -0.87 15.38
C GLN A 159 -16.01 0.52 15.63
N GLN A 160 -16.65 1.54 15.05
CA GLN A 160 -16.31 2.93 15.33
C GLN A 160 -16.82 3.28 16.73
N ILE A 161 -15.91 3.43 17.69
CA ILE A 161 -16.25 3.66 19.10
C ILE A 161 -16.82 5.07 19.27
N ASP A 162 -16.22 6.05 18.59
CA ASP A 162 -16.62 7.45 18.58
C ASP A 162 -16.05 8.17 17.33
N GLY A 163 -16.07 9.50 17.32
CA GLY A 163 -15.56 10.31 16.20
C GLY A 163 -14.04 10.27 16.00
N HIS A 164 -13.27 9.72 16.94
CA HIS A 164 -11.81 9.74 16.94
C HIS A 164 -11.16 8.37 17.21
N THR A 165 -11.94 7.32 17.44
CA THR A 165 -11.46 5.96 17.70
C THR A 165 -12.22 4.89 16.88
N ILE A 166 -11.47 4.00 16.22
CA ILE A 166 -11.97 2.84 15.48
C ILE A 166 -11.27 1.57 15.97
N GLU A 167 -12.05 0.53 16.24
CA GLU A 167 -11.56 -0.80 16.59
C GLU A 167 -11.79 -1.77 15.42
N PHE A 168 -10.76 -2.55 15.09
CA PHE A 168 -10.83 -3.68 14.17
C PHE A 168 -10.54 -4.98 14.91
N THR A 169 -11.39 -6.00 14.71
CA THR A 169 -11.16 -7.34 15.26
C THR A 169 -11.19 -8.43 14.19
N TYR A 170 -10.34 -9.45 14.36
CA TYR A 170 -10.26 -10.60 13.48
C TYR A 170 -9.83 -11.85 14.27
N LEU A 171 -10.57 -12.94 14.07
CA LEU A 171 -10.19 -14.27 14.54
C LEU A 171 -9.45 -14.99 13.41
N SER A 172 -8.14 -15.12 13.57
CA SER A 172 -7.31 -15.97 12.71
C SER A 172 -7.37 -17.41 13.24
N LYS A 173 -8.01 -18.30 12.50
CA LYS A 173 -8.26 -19.67 12.98
C LYS A 173 -6.98 -20.49 13.11
N ASP A 174 -7.01 -21.53 13.92
CA ASP A 174 -5.94 -22.53 14.00
C ASP A 174 -5.57 -23.01 12.59
N MET A 175 -4.27 -23.02 12.31
CA MET A 175 -3.65 -23.37 11.03
C MET A 175 -3.99 -22.44 9.84
N GLU A 176 -4.59 -21.28 10.07
CA GLU A 176 -4.71 -20.25 9.03
C GLU A 176 -3.32 -19.84 8.53
N GLU A 177 -3.12 -19.89 7.21
CA GLU A 177 -1.82 -19.71 6.55
C GLU A 177 -0.69 -20.62 7.07
N GLY A 178 -1.01 -21.65 7.85
CA GLY A 178 -0.07 -22.61 8.43
C GLY A 178 0.39 -22.29 9.86
N TYR A 179 -0.12 -21.23 10.50
CA TYR A 179 0.24 -20.86 11.87
C TYR A 179 -0.65 -21.59 12.91
N PRO A 180 -0.08 -22.21 13.96
CA PRO A 180 -0.87 -22.90 14.98
C PRO A 180 -1.64 -21.92 15.88
N GLY A 181 -2.73 -22.37 16.47
CA GLY A 181 -3.52 -21.63 17.44
C GLY A 181 -4.55 -20.70 16.80
N ASN A 182 -5.75 -20.69 17.38
CA ASN A 182 -6.66 -19.57 17.16
C ASN A 182 -5.99 -18.32 17.74
N LEU A 183 -6.05 -17.22 17.01
CA LEU A 183 -5.53 -15.94 17.43
C LEU A 183 -6.63 -14.90 17.25
N ASP A 184 -7.19 -14.44 18.36
CA ASP A 184 -8.02 -13.24 18.40
C ASP A 184 -7.11 -12.03 18.34
N VAL A 185 -7.33 -11.16 17.36
CA VAL A 185 -6.53 -9.96 17.15
C VAL A 185 -7.44 -8.75 17.19
N LYS A 186 -6.99 -7.71 17.90
CA LYS A 186 -7.63 -6.41 18.00
C LYS A 186 -6.62 -5.33 17.64
N VAL A 187 -7.01 -4.43 16.75
CA VAL A 187 -6.23 -3.25 16.36
C VAL A 187 -7.10 -2.02 16.58
N VAL A 188 -6.63 -1.10 17.42
CA VAL A 188 -7.34 0.15 17.71
C VAL A 188 -6.54 1.31 17.13
N TYR A 189 -7.19 2.12 16.31
CA TYR A 189 -6.65 3.40 15.87
C TYR A 189 -7.34 4.54 16.62
N THR A 190 -6.55 5.48 17.14
CA THR A 190 -7.05 6.68 17.81
C THR A 190 -6.39 7.91 17.22
N LEU A 191 -7.18 8.91 16.83
CA LEU A 191 -6.71 10.26 16.58
C LEU A 191 -6.80 11.06 17.87
N THR A 192 -5.66 11.38 18.47
CA THR A 192 -5.62 12.18 19.69
C THR A 192 -5.84 13.65 19.37
N ASP A 193 -6.26 14.40 20.38
CA ASP A 193 -6.41 15.85 20.30
C ASP A 193 -5.08 16.61 20.15
N ASP A 194 -3.96 15.93 20.31
CA ASP A 194 -2.60 16.46 20.13
C ASP A 194 -2.02 16.15 18.74
N ASN A 195 -2.89 15.80 17.77
CA ASN A 195 -2.55 15.44 16.39
C ASN A 195 -1.70 14.17 16.26
N GLU A 196 -1.92 13.18 17.12
CA GLU A 196 -1.24 11.89 17.01
C GLU A 196 -2.18 10.85 16.41
N LEU A 197 -1.66 10.03 15.50
CA LEU A 197 -2.29 8.78 15.10
C LEU A 197 -1.67 7.66 15.95
N LYS A 198 -2.42 7.17 16.93
CA LYS A 198 -2.02 6.07 17.81
C LYS A 198 -2.56 4.75 17.26
N ILE A 199 -1.76 3.69 17.32
CA ILE A 199 -2.15 2.33 16.94
C ILE A 199 -1.82 1.38 18.08
N ASP A 200 -2.83 0.76 18.67
CA ASP A 200 -2.67 -0.31 19.67
C ASP A 200 -2.93 -1.67 19.04
N TYR A 201 -2.09 -2.64 19.36
CA TYR A 201 -2.25 -4.04 18.95
C TYR A 201 -2.42 -4.91 20.19
N GLU A 202 -3.47 -5.73 20.21
CA GLU A 202 -3.69 -6.76 21.21
C GLU A 202 -3.96 -8.10 20.50
N SER A 203 -3.43 -9.18 21.07
CA SER A 203 -3.73 -10.51 20.56
C SER A 203 -3.74 -11.56 21.65
N ILE A 204 -4.67 -12.50 21.57
CA ILE A 204 -4.87 -13.59 22.52
C ILE A 204 -4.92 -14.90 21.74
N THR A 205 -4.26 -15.94 22.23
CA THR A 205 -4.19 -17.23 21.55
C THR A 205 -4.49 -18.40 22.47
N ASP A 206 -5.03 -19.48 21.91
CA ASP A 206 -5.32 -20.73 22.63
C ASP A 206 -4.18 -21.77 22.54
N LYS A 207 -3.14 -21.50 21.74
CA LYS A 207 -1.94 -22.34 21.61
C LYS A 207 -0.72 -21.47 21.39
N ASN A 208 0.47 -21.97 21.75
CA ASN A 208 1.72 -21.29 21.41
C ASN A 208 1.78 -21.03 19.89
N THR A 209 2.05 -19.79 19.52
CA THR A 209 2.25 -19.34 18.13
C THR A 209 3.25 -18.20 18.08
N ILE A 210 3.78 -17.93 16.90
CA ILE A 210 4.52 -16.69 16.62
C ILE A 210 3.54 -15.61 16.19
N VAL A 211 3.77 -14.37 16.65
CA VAL A 211 2.99 -13.19 16.29
C VAL A 211 3.96 -12.01 16.13
N ASN A 212 3.79 -11.25 15.06
CA ASN A 212 4.50 -9.99 14.82
C ASN A 212 3.60 -9.09 13.98
N LEU A 213 2.93 -8.12 14.60
CA LEU A 213 1.95 -7.25 13.95
C LEU A 213 2.58 -5.89 13.66
N THR A 214 2.18 -5.27 12.54
CA THR A 214 2.57 -3.91 12.17
C THR A 214 1.52 -3.29 11.26
N ASN A 215 1.59 -1.99 11.04
CA ASN A 215 0.94 -1.30 9.93
C ASN A 215 1.95 -1.06 8.79
N HIS A 216 1.48 -1.05 7.54
CA HIS A 216 2.31 -0.87 6.36
C HIS A 216 1.92 0.38 5.54
N ALA A 217 1.60 1.47 6.23
CA ALA A 217 1.42 2.78 5.62
C ALA A 217 2.73 3.28 4.99
N PHE A 218 2.59 3.83 3.79
CA PHE A 218 3.65 4.58 3.13
C PHE A 218 3.33 6.06 3.26
N PHE A 219 4.30 6.82 3.73
CA PHE A 219 4.12 8.25 3.96
C PHE A 219 4.85 9.07 2.90
N ASN A 220 4.17 10.11 2.41
CA ASN A 220 4.76 11.16 1.62
C ASN A 220 4.31 12.51 2.17
N LEU A 221 5.20 13.19 2.89
CA LEU A 221 4.89 14.47 3.54
C LEU A 221 4.63 15.62 2.54
N ASN A 222 5.04 15.45 1.27
CA ASN A 222 4.73 16.40 0.20
C ASN A 222 3.34 16.14 -0.44
N GLY A 223 2.68 15.05 -0.05
CA GLY A 223 1.39 14.62 -0.55
C GLY A 223 1.45 13.34 -1.39
N GLU A 224 0.42 12.51 -1.30
CA GLU A 224 0.24 11.35 -2.17
C GLU A 224 0.40 11.74 -3.66
N GLY A 225 1.23 10.98 -4.41
CA GLY A 225 1.45 11.20 -5.83
C GLY A 225 2.38 12.37 -6.18
N SER A 226 3.00 13.00 -5.18
CA SER A 226 4.05 14.01 -5.37
C SER A 226 5.46 13.41 -5.25
N GLY A 227 6.46 14.10 -5.80
CA GLY A 227 7.85 13.62 -5.87
C GLY A 227 8.24 13.20 -7.29
N ASN A 228 9.50 13.44 -7.65
CA ASN A 228 10.07 13.09 -8.96
C ASN A 228 10.75 11.72 -8.92
#